data_AF-S4NTZ3-F1
#
_entry.id   AF-S4NTZ3-F1
#
_cell.length_a   1.000
_cell.length_b   1.000
_cell.length_c   1.000
_cell.angle_alpha   90.00
_cell.angle_beta   90.00
_cell.angle_gamma   90.00
#
_symmetry.space_group_name_H-M   'P 1'
#
loop_
_entity.id
_entity.type
_entity.pdbx_description
1 polymer ?
#
loop_
_entity_poly.entity_id
_entity_poly.type
_entity_poly.pdbx_seq_one_letter_code
_entity_poly.pdbx_strand_id
1 'polypeptide(L)' 'QHIDVRDWRANSLYKGDYHANHLVVQWFWRVVLSFSNEMRSRLLQFVTGTSRVPMNGFKELYGSNGPQLFT' A
#
# COMPACT_ATOMS: atom_id res chain seq x y z
N GLN A 1 7.43 0.26 -13.03
CA GLN A 1 8.13 0.47 -11.73
C GLN A 1 7.99 -0.79 -10.90
N HIS A 2 9.05 -1.26 -10.25
CA HIS A 2 8.96 -2.37 -9.30
C HIS A 2 8.40 -1.84 -7.97
N ILE A 3 7.29 -2.41 -7.49
CA ILE A 3 6.61 -2.01 -6.27
C ILE A 3 7.18 -2.80 -5.09
N ASP A 4 7.84 -2.10 -4.17
CA ASP A 4 8.33 -2.68 -2.92
C ASP A 4 7.19 -2.81 -1.90
N VAL A 5 6.77 -4.06 -1.67
CA VAL A 5 5.70 -4.39 -0.72
C VAL A 5 6.12 -4.14 0.73
N ARG A 6 7.42 -4.21 1.05
CA ARG A 6 7.90 -3.94 2.41
C ARG A 6 7.79 -2.47 2.74
N ASP A 7 8.21 -1.61 1.82
CA ASP A 7 8.03 -0.16 1.94
C ASP A 7 6.55 0.21 2.00
N TRP A 8 5.70 -0.41 1.17
CA TRP A 8 4.25 -0.21 1.22
C TRP A 8 3.68 -0.55 2.60
N ARG A 9 4.00 -1.73 3.12
CA ARG A 9 3.52 -2.19 4.43
C ARG A 9 4.01 -1.32 5.59
N ALA A 10 5.27 -0.86 5.54
CA ALA A 10 5.86 0.01 6.56
C ALA A 10 5.18 1.39 6.60
N ASN A 11 4.68 1.88 5.46
CA ASN A 11 4.03 3.18 5.32
C ASN A 11 2.51 3.07 5.17
N SER A 12 1.91 2.07 5.80
CA SER A 12 0.46 1.87 5.84
C SER A 12 -0.11 2.21 7.22
N LEU A 13 -1.13 3.07 7.24
CA LEU A 13 -1.86 3.46 8.43
C LEU A 13 -3.09 2.57 8.60
N TYR A 14 -3.17 1.86 9.72
CA TYR A 14 -4.37 1.08 10.07
C TYR A 14 -5.33 1.92 10.91
N LYS A 15 -6.64 1.75 10.71
CA LYS A 15 -7.70 2.49 11.42
C LYS A 15 -8.68 1.55 12.12
N GLY A 16 -9.36 2.05 13.15
CA GLY A 16 -10.29 1.26 13.96
C GLY A 16 -9.56 0.16 14.74
N ASP A 17 -10.13 -1.03 14.77
CA ASP A 17 -9.56 -2.20 15.46
C ASP A 17 -8.49 -2.94 14.63
N TYR A 18 -8.17 -2.45 13.42
CA TYR A 18 -7.11 -3.02 12.61
C TYR A 18 -5.73 -2.51 13.03
N HIS A 19 -4.76 -3.42 13.05
CA HIS A 19 -3.36 -3.13 13.33
C HIS A 19 -2.45 -4.13 12.59
N ALA A 20 -1.14 -3.89 12.58
CA ALA A 20 -0.18 -4.67 11.81
C ALA A 20 -0.16 -6.19 12.13
N ASN A 21 -0.60 -6.56 13.33
CA ASN A 21 -0.68 -7.94 13.82
C ASN A 21 -2.09 -8.54 13.71
N HIS A 22 -3.08 -7.78 13.26
CA HIS A 22 -4.44 -8.29 13.05
C HIS A 22 -4.43 -9.35 11.94
N LEU A 23 -5.13 -10.46 12.16
CA LEU A 23 -5.05 -11.64 11.28
C LEU A 23 -5.40 -11.31 9.82
N VAL A 24 -6.46 -10.52 9.61
CA VAL A 24 -6.88 -10.06 8.28
C VAL A 24 -5.81 -9.20 7.61
N VAL A 25 -5.13 -8.33 8.36
CA VAL A 25 -4.04 -7.48 7.83
C VAL A 25 -2.84 -8.35 7.42
N GLN A 26 -2.49 -9.35 8.22
CA GLN A 26 -1.43 -10.30 7.87
C GLN A 26 -1.77 -11.09 6.60
N TRP A 27 -3.01 -11.55 6.46
CA TRP A 27 -3.46 -12.24 5.25
C TRP A 27 -3.44 -11.34 4.02
N PHE A 28 -3.91 -10.10 4.15
CA PHE A 28 -3.82 -9.11 3.09
C PHE A 28 -2.39 -8.98 2.57
N TRP A 29 -1.43 -8.72 3.46
CA TRP A 29 -0.03 -8.57 3.05
C TRP A 29 0.59 -9.85 2.51
N ARG A 30 0.19 -11.02 3.02
CA ARG A 30 0.62 -12.32 2.46
C ARG A 30 0.17 -12.48 1.01
N VAL A 31 -1.07 -12.09 0.70
CA VAL A 31 -1.61 -12.12 -0.66
C VAL A 31 -0.89 -11.09 -1.54
N VAL A 32 -0.75 -9.84 -1.11
CA VAL A 32 -0.05 -8.78 -1.86
C VAL A 32 1.42 -9.14 -2.14
N LEU A 33 2.09 -9.82 -1.22
CA LEU A 33 3.45 -10.31 -1.43
C LEU A 33 3.50 -11.37 -2.55
N SER A 34 2.48 -12.21 -2.67
CA SER A 34 2.38 -13.23 -3.73
C SER A 34 2.01 -12.66 -5.10
N PHE A 35 1.51 -11.42 -5.18
CA PHE A 35 1.11 -10.80 -6.43
C PHE A 35 2.30 -10.51 -7.34
N SER A 36 2.07 -10.65 -8.66
CA SER A 36 2.96 -10.10 -9.66
C SER A 36 3.05 -8.58 -9.55
N ASN A 37 4.11 -7.98 -10.09
CA ASN A 37 4.26 -6.53 -10.05
C ASN A 37 3.11 -5.79 -10.76
N GLU A 38 2.54 -6.38 -11.82
CA GLU A 38 1.37 -5.84 -12.50
C GLU A 38 0.13 -5.87 -11.62
N MET A 39 -0.14 -6.97 -10.91
CA MET A 39 -1.26 -7.06 -9.98
C MET A 39 -1.11 -6.07 -8.82
N ARG A 40 0.12 -5.88 -8.29
CA ARG A 40 0.41 -4.84 -7.28
C ARG A 40 0.11 -3.44 -7.80
N SER A 41 0.45 -3.18 -9.07
CA SER A 41 0.21 -1.88 -9.71
C SER A 41 -1.29 -1.61 -9.93
N ARG A 42 -2.05 -2.65 -10.32
CA ARG A 42 -3.52 -2.57 -10.41
C ARG A 42 -4.18 -2.36 -9.05
N LEU A 43 -3.71 -3.06 -8.01
CA LEU A 43 -4.19 -2.85 -6.64
C LEU A 43 -3.90 -1.42 -6.16
N LEU A 44 -2.70 -0.91 -6.43
CA LEU A 44 -2.34 0.46 -6.07
C LEU A 44 -3.28 1.44 -6.75
N GLN A 45 -3.49 1.29 -8.06
CA GLN A 45 -4.41 2.13 -8.83
C GLN A 45 -5.85 2.05 -8.32
N PHE A 46 -6.31 0.87 -7.89
CA PHE A 46 -7.63 0.70 -7.32
C PHE A 46 -7.83 1.53 -6.05
N VAL A 47 -6.82 1.62 -5.18
CA VAL A 47 -6.93 2.34 -3.90
C VAL A 47 -6.60 3.82 -4.02
N THR A 48 -5.58 4.18 -4.80
CA THR A 48 -5.04 5.55 -4.87
C THR A 48 -5.45 6.31 -6.14
N GLY A 49 -6.08 5.64 -7.10
CA GLY A 49 -6.37 6.19 -8.43
C GLY A 49 -5.17 6.22 -9.38
N THR A 50 -3.97 5.84 -8.92
CA THR A 50 -2.74 5.83 -9.73
C THR A 50 -1.93 4.56 -9.58
N SER A 51 -1.31 4.11 -10.68
CA SER A 51 -0.47 2.92 -10.72
C SER A 51 1.00 3.17 -10.34
N ARG A 52 1.34 4.43 -10.00
CA ARG A 52 2.72 4.90 -9.75
C ARG A 52 2.98 5.15 -8.27
N VAL A 53 4.17 4.75 -7.81
CA VAL A 53 4.68 5.07 -6.48
C VAL A 53 5.61 6.30 -6.60
N PRO A 54 5.53 7.28 -5.70
CA PRO A 54 6.45 8.43 -5.66
C PRO A 54 7.91 8.01 -5.65
N MET A 55 8.81 8.89 -6.12
CA MET A 55 10.26 8.59 -6.18
C MET A 55 10.84 8.26 -4.81
N ASN A 56 10.30 8.87 -3.75
CA ASN A 56 10.73 8.66 -2.36
C ASN A 56 9.95 7.54 -1.64
N GLY A 57 9.17 6.74 -2.37
CA GLY A 57 8.44 5.58 -1.83
C GLY A 57 7.05 5.90 -1.29
N PHE A 58 6.49 4.96 -0.55
CA PHE A 58 5.11 5.00 -0.06
C PHE A 58 4.87 6.02 1.06
N LYS A 59 5.94 6.50 1.71
CA LYS A 59 5.87 7.55 2.73
C LYS A 59 5.38 8.89 2.19
N GLU A 60 5.53 9.12 0.88
CA GLU A 60 5.14 10.37 0.19
C GLU A 60 3.93 10.17 -0.72
N LEU A 61 3.05 9.24 -0.38
CA LEU A 61 1.76 9.16 -1.07
C LEU A 61 0.96 10.46 -0.87
N TYR A 62 0.21 10.85 -1.90
CA TYR A 62 -0.63 12.05 -1.92
C TYR A 62 -2.08 11.68 -2.19
N GLY A 63 -2.97 12.22 -1.38
CA GLY A 63 -4.42 12.22 -1.61
C GLY A 63 -4.92 13.62 -1.97
N SER A 64 -6.23 13.78 -2.08
CA SER A 64 -6.88 15.05 -2.45
C SER A 64 -6.57 16.20 -1.48
N ASN A 65 -6.22 15.90 -0.23
CA ASN A 65 -5.95 16.88 0.82
C ASN A 65 -4.46 17.06 1.14
N GLY A 66 -3.57 16.56 0.26
CA GLY A 66 -2.11 16.62 0.46
C GLY A 66 -1.49 15.27 0.82
N PRO A 67 -0.34 15.25 1.53
CA PRO A 67 0.33 14.01 1.91
C PRO A 67 -0.59 13.08 2.70
N GLN A 68 -0.78 11.86 2.22
CA GLN A 68 -1.68 10.88 2.79
C GLN A 68 -1.12 9.47 2.60
N LEU A 69 -0.87 8.78 3.72
CA LEU A 69 -0.44 7.38 3.70
C LEU A 69 -1.53 6.46 3.16
N PHE A 70 -1.12 5.28 2.72
CA PHE A 70 -2.04 4.18 2.43
C PHE A 70 -2.83 3.84 3.71
N THR A 71 -4.15 3.64 3.60
CA THR A 71 -5.06 3.31 4.70
C THR A 71 -5.99 2.18 4.29
#